data_AF-A0A5D0NW15-F1
#
_entry.id   AF-A0A5D0NW15-F1
#
_cell.length_a   1.000
_cell.length_b   1.000
_cell.length_c   1.000
_cell.angle_alpha   90.00
_cell.angle_beta   90.00
_cell.angle_gamma   90.00
#
_symmetry.space_group_name_H-M   'P 1'
#
loop_
_entity.id
_entity.type
_entity.pdbx_description
1 polymer ?
#
loop_
_entity_poly.entity_id
_entity_poly.type
_entity_poly.pdbx_seq_one_letter_code
_entity_poly.pdbx_strand_id
1 'polypeptide(L)'
;MSFEPEVRERLERDAKEIIGRYPRPRSALLPLLHLVQSAEGHVSQDGIDFCAEQLGITPAQVTGVATFYTQYKHAPVGEYHVGVCINTLCAIMGGDQIWEELSEHAGVGHDEATPDGKVSLERIECNAACDFAPVMMVNWEFFDNMTPEKAKQLVDDLRAGRKVLPTRGPEHLATWKEASRVLAGFPDGRANEGVQAGPESLRGLELARERGWTAPRSDVDRERPDEPVRPEQIAEPPHEPGKPVPGEAKPGSQEGRNK
;
A
#
# COMPACT_ATOMS: atom_id res chain seq x y z
N MET A 1 -7.49 -19.93 15.60
CA MET A 1 -6.42 -20.82 16.09
C MET A 1 -5.28 -19.92 16.51
N SER A 2 -4.95 -19.89 17.81
CA SER A 2 -3.80 -19.13 18.34
C SER A 2 -2.54 -19.34 17.50
N PHE A 3 -1.81 -18.27 17.21
CA PHE A 3 -0.44 -18.34 16.68
C PHE A 3 0.40 -19.37 17.45
N GLU A 4 1.26 -20.09 16.73
CA GLU A 4 2.29 -20.92 17.34
C GLU A 4 3.14 -20.06 18.31
N PRO A 5 3.56 -20.59 19.48
CA PRO A 5 4.19 -19.79 20.52
C PRO A 5 5.40 -18.96 20.04
N GLU A 6 6.26 -19.55 19.20
CA GLU A 6 7.44 -18.86 18.64
C GLU A 6 7.05 -17.74 17.66
N VAL A 7 5.98 -17.94 16.88
CA VAL A 7 5.46 -16.91 15.97
C VAL A 7 4.85 -15.77 16.76
N ARG A 8 4.09 -16.09 17.81
CA ARG A 8 3.48 -15.10 18.71
C ARG A 8 4.55 -14.25 19.39
N GLU A 9 5.58 -14.86 19.99
CA GLU A 9 6.66 -14.14 20.65
C GLU A 9 7.38 -13.17 19.70
N ARG A 10 7.64 -13.61 18.46
CA ARG A 10 8.21 -12.75 17.42
C ARG A 10 7.29 -11.57 17.08
N LEU A 11 5.99 -11.83 16.90
CA LEU A 11 4.99 -10.80 16.61
C LEU A 11 4.87 -9.80 17.75
N GLU A 12 4.85 -10.24 19.01
CA GLU A 12 4.76 -9.36 20.19
C GLU A 12 5.98 -8.44 20.30
N ARG A 13 7.19 -8.98 20.05
CA ARG A 13 8.42 -8.18 20.03
C ARG A 13 8.37 -7.10 18.93
N ASP A 14 8.03 -7.50 17.71
CA ASP A 14 7.97 -6.60 16.55
C ASP A 14 6.82 -5.56 16.75
N ALA A 15 5.69 -5.97 17.31
CA ALA A 15 4.55 -5.09 17.63
C ALA A 15 4.94 -4.01 18.65
N LYS A 16 5.70 -4.37 19.69
CA LYS A 16 6.21 -3.41 20.67
C LYS A 16 7.08 -2.33 20.03
N GLU A 17 7.90 -2.70 19.05
CA GLU A 17 8.70 -1.72 18.29
C GLU A 17 7.82 -0.78 17.49
N ILE A 18 6.83 -1.31 16.75
CA ILE A 18 5.88 -0.51 15.97
C ILE A 18 5.12 0.47 16.87
N ILE A 19 4.55 -0.02 17.98
CA ILE A 19 3.78 0.78 18.93
C ILE A 19 4.63 1.92 19.50
N GLY A 20 5.91 1.65 19.80
CA GLY A 20 6.86 2.64 20.30
C GLY A 20 7.16 3.80 19.35
N ARG A 21 6.82 3.70 18.06
CA ARG A 21 6.99 4.77 17.06
C ARG A 21 5.91 5.84 17.15
N TYR A 22 4.83 5.59 17.89
CA TYR A 22 3.67 6.48 17.95
C TYR A 22 3.46 7.01 19.37
N PRO A 23 3.08 8.29 19.52
CA PRO A 23 2.70 8.83 20.83
C PRO A 23 1.39 8.23 21.35
N ARG A 24 0.56 7.68 20.45
CA ARG A 24 -0.70 7.01 20.77
C ARG A 24 -0.66 5.57 20.25
N PRO A 25 -0.81 4.55 21.11
CA PRO A 25 -0.73 3.15 20.69
C PRO A 25 -1.69 2.82 19.54
N ARG A 26 -2.92 3.34 19.60
CA ARG A 26 -3.94 3.11 18.55
C ARG A 26 -3.49 3.50 17.14
N SER A 27 -2.56 4.47 17.00
CA SER A 27 -2.02 4.88 15.70
C SER A 27 -1.15 3.79 15.04
N ALA A 28 -0.70 2.79 15.78
CA ALA A 28 0.05 1.66 15.27
C ALA A 28 -0.81 0.59 14.58
N LEU A 29 -2.15 0.73 14.56
CA LEU A 29 -3.04 -0.32 14.04
C LEU A 29 -2.75 -0.69 12.58
N LEU A 30 -2.51 0.30 11.71
CA LEU A 30 -2.25 0.05 10.29
C LEU A 30 -0.98 -0.80 10.06
N PRO A 31 0.20 -0.40 10.58
CA PRO A 31 1.39 -1.24 10.46
C PRO A 31 1.29 -2.58 11.21
N LEU A 32 0.51 -2.68 12.29
CA LEU A 32 0.27 -3.98 12.96
C LEU A 32 -0.54 -4.95 12.10
N LEU A 33 -1.51 -4.47 11.33
CA LEU A 33 -2.24 -5.29 10.37
C LEU A 33 -1.32 -5.81 9.26
N HIS A 34 -0.39 -4.99 8.77
CA HIS A 34 0.66 -5.45 7.86
C HIS A 34 1.63 -6.44 8.52
N LEU A 35 1.95 -6.27 9.81
CA LEU A 35 2.79 -7.21 10.56
C LEU A 35 2.14 -8.59 10.65
N VAL A 36 0.85 -8.66 10.99
CA VAL A 36 0.06 -9.91 10.96
C VAL A 36 0.07 -10.53 9.56
N GLN A 37 -0.22 -9.72 8.53
CA GLN A 37 -0.22 -10.18 7.14
C GLN A 37 1.17 -10.69 6.70
N SER A 38 2.26 -10.15 7.24
CA SER A 38 3.62 -10.66 6.96
C SER A 38 3.86 -12.07 7.53
N ALA A 39 3.17 -12.45 8.59
CA ALA A 39 3.28 -13.78 9.17
C ALA A 39 2.36 -14.79 8.46
N GLU A 40 1.11 -14.41 8.22
CA GLU A 40 0.05 -15.34 7.76
C GLU A 40 -0.29 -15.22 6.28
N GLY A 41 0.11 -14.12 5.62
CA GLY A 41 -0.24 -13.79 4.23
C GLY A 41 -1.59 -13.10 4.07
N HIS A 42 -2.36 -12.98 5.15
CA HIS A 42 -3.66 -12.30 5.21
C HIS A 42 -3.95 -11.92 6.68
N VAL A 43 -4.95 -11.08 6.92
CA VAL A 43 -5.43 -10.71 8.26
C VAL A 43 -6.49 -11.71 8.70
N SER A 44 -6.08 -12.72 9.47
CA SER A 44 -6.98 -13.71 10.06
C SER A 44 -7.74 -13.16 11.27
N GLN A 45 -8.73 -13.92 11.78
CA GLN A 45 -9.39 -13.59 13.04
C GLN A 45 -8.40 -13.56 14.22
N ASP A 46 -7.42 -14.48 14.26
CA ASP A 46 -6.41 -14.49 15.31
C ASP A 46 -5.48 -13.27 15.20
N GLY A 47 -5.21 -12.81 13.98
CA GLY A 47 -4.52 -11.55 13.72
C GLY A 47 -5.29 -10.31 14.18
N ILE A 48 -6.62 -10.31 14.00
CA ILE A 48 -7.51 -9.26 14.51
C ILE A 48 -7.45 -9.22 16.04
N ASP A 49 -7.60 -10.38 16.68
CA ASP A 49 -7.59 -10.51 18.15
C ASP A 49 -6.23 -10.13 18.72
N PHE A 50 -5.14 -10.50 18.04
CA PHE A 50 -3.79 -10.07 18.39
C PHE A 50 -3.63 -8.55 18.36
N CYS A 51 -4.05 -7.88 17.28
CA CYS A 51 -3.96 -6.42 17.19
C CYS A 51 -4.82 -5.72 18.26
N ALA A 52 -6.00 -6.29 18.56
CA ALA A 52 -6.87 -5.79 19.60
C ALA A 52 -6.21 -5.87 20.99
N GLU A 53 -5.59 -7.02 21.29
CA GLU A 53 -4.83 -7.26 22.53
C GLU A 53 -3.65 -6.30 22.67
N GLN A 54 -2.81 -6.17 21.64
CA GLN A 54 -1.62 -5.31 21.68
C GLN A 54 -1.94 -3.83 21.88
N LEU A 55 -3.11 -3.38 21.42
CA LEU A 55 -3.51 -1.97 21.47
C LEU A 55 -4.53 -1.64 22.57
N GLY A 56 -5.06 -2.64 23.28
CA GLY A 56 -6.13 -2.45 24.26
C GLY A 56 -7.42 -1.90 23.64
N ILE A 57 -7.75 -2.32 22.42
CA ILE A 57 -8.98 -1.93 21.69
C ILE A 57 -9.85 -3.16 21.43
N THR A 58 -11.07 -2.97 20.88
CA THR A 58 -11.95 -4.11 20.61
C THR A 58 -11.64 -4.76 19.25
N PRO A 59 -11.86 -6.08 19.09
CA PRO A 59 -11.77 -6.74 17.79
C PRO A 59 -12.64 -6.06 16.72
N ALA A 60 -13.84 -5.59 17.07
CA ALA A 60 -14.72 -4.86 16.16
C ALA A 60 -14.10 -3.56 15.61
N GLN A 61 -13.31 -2.84 16.42
CA GLN A 61 -12.58 -1.66 15.95
C GLN A 61 -11.47 -2.02 14.98
N VAL A 62 -10.77 -3.13 15.21
CA VAL A 62 -9.74 -3.66 14.31
C VAL A 62 -10.37 -4.11 12.99
N THR A 63 -11.44 -4.92 13.05
CA THR A 63 -12.20 -5.37 11.88
C THR A 63 -12.64 -4.18 11.03
N GLY A 64 -13.23 -3.14 11.65
CA GLY A 64 -13.68 -1.96 10.91
C GLY A 64 -12.57 -1.26 10.11
N VAL A 65 -11.34 -1.25 10.63
CA VAL A 65 -10.17 -0.71 9.91
C VAL A 65 -9.67 -1.68 8.84
N ALA A 66 -9.55 -2.97 9.18
CA ALA A 66 -9.09 -4.00 8.26
C ALA A 66 -10.00 -4.15 7.03
N THR A 67 -11.32 -3.93 7.18
CA THR A 67 -12.28 -3.97 6.06
C THR A 67 -12.37 -2.66 5.29
N PHE A 68 -11.89 -1.56 5.86
CA PHE A 68 -11.94 -0.25 5.20
C PHE A 68 -10.83 -0.07 4.17
N TYR A 69 -9.62 -0.57 4.46
CA TYR A 69 -8.49 -0.49 3.55
C TYR A 69 -8.33 -1.79 2.76
N THR A 70 -8.35 -1.68 1.42
CA THR A 70 -8.22 -2.83 0.49
C THR A 70 -6.88 -3.55 0.56
N GLN A 71 -5.86 -2.92 1.16
CA GLN A 71 -4.51 -3.47 1.29
C GLN A 71 -4.42 -4.64 2.29
N TYR A 72 -5.41 -4.75 3.19
CA TYR A 72 -5.50 -5.85 4.14
C TYR A 72 -6.38 -6.94 3.55
N LYS A 73 -5.77 -8.08 3.27
CA LYS A 73 -6.45 -9.20 2.64
C LYS A 73 -7.06 -10.09 3.71
N HIS A 74 -8.31 -10.49 3.54
CA HIS A 74 -9.07 -11.27 4.54
C HIS A 74 -9.07 -12.77 4.23
N ALA A 75 -8.61 -13.14 3.04
CA ALA A 75 -8.44 -14.50 2.58
C ALA A 75 -6.98 -14.75 2.19
N PRO A 76 -6.52 -16.01 2.19
CA PRO A 76 -5.17 -16.34 1.75
C PRO A 76 -4.87 -15.80 0.35
N VAL A 77 -3.73 -15.12 0.24
CA VAL A 77 -3.21 -14.58 -1.01
C VAL A 77 -2.04 -15.43 -1.47
N GLY A 78 -1.87 -15.55 -2.79
CA GLY A 78 -0.72 -16.22 -3.37
C GLY A 78 0.61 -15.59 -2.96
N GLU A 79 1.71 -16.29 -3.21
CA GLU A 79 3.06 -15.77 -2.99
C GLU A 79 3.29 -14.41 -3.68
N TYR A 80 2.65 -14.21 -4.83
CA TYR A 80 2.64 -12.98 -5.61
C TYR A 80 1.22 -12.46 -5.82
N HIS A 81 0.94 -11.31 -5.21
CA HIS A 81 -0.27 -10.55 -5.45
C HIS A 81 -0.07 -9.64 -6.67
N VAL A 82 -0.75 -9.98 -7.78
CA VAL A 82 -0.64 -9.32 -9.07
C VAL A 82 -1.86 -8.44 -9.31
N GLY A 83 -1.65 -7.13 -9.32
CA GLY A 83 -2.70 -6.15 -9.57
C GLY A 83 -2.60 -5.53 -10.96
N VAL A 84 -3.74 -5.39 -11.65
CA VAL A 84 -3.85 -4.69 -12.94
C VAL A 84 -4.58 -3.36 -12.73
N CYS A 85 -3.94 -2.24 -13.06
CA CYS A 85 -4.58 -0.92 -12.98
C CYS A 85 -5.62 -0.79 -14.10
N ILE A 86 -6.88 -0.60 -13.71
CA ILE A 86 -8.01 -0.41 -14.63
C ILE A 86 -8.60 1.01 -14.58
N ASN A 87 -7.92 1.93 -13.91
CA ASN A 87 -8.38 3.31 -13.84
C ASN A 87 -8.15 4.05 -15.18
N THR A 88 -8.79 5.19 -15.38
CA THR A 88 -9.06 5.85 -16.67
C THR A 88 -7.91 5.81 -17.68
N LEU A 89 -6.71 6.26 -17.31
CA LEU A 89 -5.61 6.28 -18.27
C LEU A 89 -5.13 4.87 -18.64
N CYS A 90 -4.98 3.97 -17.66
CA CYS A 90 -4.58 2.60 -17.94
C CYS A 90 -5.67 1.88 -18.76
N ALA A 91 -6.94 2.07 -18.44
CA ALA A 91 -8.07 1.54 -19.23
C ALA A 91 -7.98 1.97 -20.71
N ILE A 92 -7.80 3.27 -20.98
CA ILE A 92 -7.63 3.80 -22.34
C ILE A 92 -6.42 3.16 -23.05
N MET A 93 -5.34 2.92 -22.32
CA MET A 93 -4.10 2.36 -22.85
C MET A 93 -4.13 0.82 -22.97
N GLY A 94 -5.21 0.14 -22.56
CA GLY A 94 -5.37 -1.32 -22.68
C GLY A 94 -5.39 -2.10 -21.35
N GLY A 95 -5.52 -1.42 -20.21
CA GLY A 95 -5.58 -2.04 -18.87
C GLY A 95 -6.77 -2.98 -18.68
N ASP A 96 -7.94 -2.64 -19.21
CA ASP A 96 -9.12 -3.52 -19.17
C ASP A 96 -8.89 -4.78 -20.02
N GLN A 97 -8.28 -4.63 -21.20
CA GLN A 97 -7.91 -5.77 -22.05
C GLN A 97 -6.89 -6.68 -21.36
N ILE A 98 -5.87 -6.10 -20.70
CA ILE A 98 -4.90 -6.86 -19.91
C ILE A 98 -5.62 -7.65 -18.82
N TRP A 99 -6.54 -7.03 -18.09
CA TRP A 99 -7.30 -7.70 -17.04
C TRP A 99 -8.10 -8.88 -17.59
N GLU A 100 -8.91 -8.66 -18.62
CA GLU A 100 -9.78 -9.69 -19.21
C GLU A 100 -8.97 -10.90 -19.67
N GLU A 101 -7.95 -10.66 -20.48
CA GLU A 101 -7.14 -11.74 -21.06
C GLU A 101 -6.27 -12.45 -20.01
N LEU A 102 -5.77 -11.73 -19.00
CA LEU A 102 -4.95 -12.33 -17.94
C LEU A 102 -5.78 -13.16 -16.98
N SER A 103 -6.96 -12.67 -16.59
CA SER A 103 -7.89 -13.38 -15.72
C SER A 103 -8.36 -14.68 -16.37
N GLU A 104 -8.69 -14.65 -17.67
CA GLU A 104 -9.02 -15.85 -18.44
C GLU A 104 -7.83 -16.83 -18.50
N HIS A 105 -6.63 -16.34 -18.79
CA HIS A 105 -5.41 -17.17 -18.88
C HIS A 105 -5.03 -17.82 -17.54
N ALA A 106 -5.12 -17.07 -16.44
CA ALA A 106 -4.81 -17.58 -15.09
C ALA A 106 -5.94 -18.45 -14.52
N GLY A 107 -7.16 -18.30 -15.03
CA GLY A 107 -8.36 -19.02 -14.58
C GLY A 107 -8.87 -18.56 -13.21
N VAL A 108 -8.59 -17.32 -12.81
CA VAL A 108 -8.98 -16.72 -11.52
C VAL A 108 -9.46 -15.29 -11.69
N GLY A 109 -10.42 -14.88 -10.88
CA GLY A 109 -11.02 -13.55 -10.86
C GLY A 109 -10.32 -12.55 -9.92
N HIS A 110 -11.02 -11.46 -9.63
CA HIS A 110 -10.57 -10.44 -8.67
C HIS A 110 -10.57 -11.01 -7.25
N ASP A 111 -9.48 -10.79 -6.52
CA ASP A 111 -9.21 -11.30 -5.18
C ASP A 111 -9.21 -12.83 -5.06
N GLU A 112 -8.93 -13.54 -6.17
CA GLU A 112 -8.80 -14.99 -6.21
C GLU A 112 -7.36 -15.42 -6.42
N ALA A 113 -6.98 -16.54 -5.79
CA ALA A 113 -5.67 -17.15 -5.90
C ALA A 113 -5.70 -18.37 -6.84
N THR A 114 -4.63 -18.56 -7.61
CA THR A 114 -4.43 -19.76 -8.41
C THR A 114 -4.35 -21.00 -7.50
N PRO A 115 -4.78 -22.19 -7.95
CA PRO A 115 -4.80 -23.41 -7.12
C PRO A 115 -3.42 -23.85 -6.61
N ASP A 116 -2.34 -23.41 -7.27
CA ASP A 116 -0.95 -23.65 -6.87
C ASP A 116 -0.46 -22.68 -5.77
N GLY A 117 -1.28 -21.72 -5.35
CA GLY A 117 -0.96 -20.73 -4.32
C GLY A 117 0.14 -19.74 -4.71
N LYS A 118 0.51 -19.67 -6.00
CA LYS A 118 1.59 -18.79 -6.46
C LYS A 118 1.14 -17.38 -6.75
N VAL A 119 -0.02 -17.20 -7.39
CA VAL A 119 -0.47 -15.89 -7.85
C VAL A 119 -1.88 -15.62 -7.35
N SER A 120 -2.16 -14.39 -6.93
CA SER A 120 -3.52 -13.86 -6.82
C SER A 120 -3.69 -12.68 -7.77
N LEU A 121 -4.88 -12.52 -8.33
CA LEU A 121 -5.18 -11.40 -9.23
C LEU A 121 -6.09 -10.37 -8.56
N GLU A 122 -5.77 -9.09 -8.73
CA GLU A 122 -6.63 -7.98 -8.29
C GLU A 122 -6.82 -6.96 -9.41
N ARG A 123 -8.08 -6.62 -9.68
CA ARG A 123 -8.44 -5.35 -10.36
C ARG A 123 -8.17 -4.20 -9.41
N ILE A 124 -7.08 -3.47 -9.65
CA ILE A 124 -6.71 -2.34 -8.79
C ILE A 124 -7.06 -1.00 -9.44
N GLU A 125 -7.29 -0.03 -8.56
CA GLU A 125 -7.48 1.36 -8.93
C GLU A 125 -6.14 2.06 -9.25
N CYS A 126 -6.17 3.39 -9.34
CA CYS A 126 -5.02 4.19 -9.72
C CYS A 126 -3.82 4.02 -8.76
N ASN A 127 -2.67 3.58 -9.30
CA ASN A 127 -1.39 3.51 -8.59
C ASN A 127 -0.49 4.74 -8.77
N ALA A 128 -1.04 5.84 -9.29
CA ALA A 128 -0.31 7.08 -9.54
C ALA A 128 0.96 6.93 -10.42
N ALA A 129 0.97 5.95 -11.32
CA ALA A 129 2.06 5.65 -12.24
C ALA A 129 1.68 5.90 -13.71
N CYS A 130 0.83 6.91 -13.93
CA CYS A 130 0.20 7.22 -15.20
C CYS A 130 1.19 7.46 -16.35
N ASP A 131 2.37 8.00 -16.06
CA ASP A 131 3.43 8.27 -17.04
C ASP A 131 3.92 7.00 -17.75
N PHE A 132 3.65 5.83 -17.18
CA PHE A 132 4.11 4.52 -17.65
C PHE A 132 2.97 3.54 -17.99
N ALA A 133 1.75 4.06 -18.18
CA ALA A 133 0.57 3.25 -18.45
C ALA A 133 0.69 2.41 -19.75
N PRO A 134 0.12 1.18 -19.79
CA PRO A 134 -0.57 0.46 -18.71
C PRO A 134 0.38 -0.09 -17.65
N VAL A 135 -0.04 -0.01 -16.38
CA VAL A 135 0.77 -0.44 -15.23
C VAL A 135 0.13 -1.64 -14.53
N MET A 136 0.95 -2.64 -14.25
CA MET A 136 0.67 -3.71 -13.30
C MET A 136 1.55 -3.58 -12.07
N MET A 137 1.13 -4.20 -10.98
CA MET A 137 1.90 -4.27 -9.74
C MET A 137 2.03 -5.71 -9.29
N VAL A 138 3.19 -6.10 -8.80
CA VAL A 138 3.38 -7.38 -8.11
C VAL A 138 3.97 -7.11 -6.75
N ASN A 139 3.24 -7.42 -5.67
CA ASN A 139 3.68 -7.21 -4.28
C ASN A 139 4.29 -5.82 -4.02
N TRP A 140 3.64 -4.76 -4.49
CA TRP A 140 4.08 -3.35 -4.36
C TRP A 140 5.18 -2.87 -5.30
N GLU A 141 5.64 -3.74 -6.20
CA GLU A 141 6.61 -3.38 -7.22
C GLU A 141 5.97 -3.13 -8.58
N PHE A 142 6.48 -2.14 -9.32
CA PHE A 142 5.90 -1.66 -10.58
C PHE A 142 6.37 -2.45 -11.80
N PHE A 143 5.41 -2.80 -12.65
CA PHE A 143 5.60 -3.37 -13.98
C PHE A 143 4.94 -2.44 -14.99
N ASP A 144 5.77 -1.73 -15.74
CA ASP A 144 5.38 -0.60 -16.57
C ASP A 144 5.24 -1.00 -18.06
N ASN A 145 4.53 -0.21 -18.84
CA ASN A 145 4.35 -0.42 -20.29
C ASN A 145 3.88 -1.85 -20.63
N MET A 146 2.92 -2.34 -19.84
CA MET A 146 2.42 -3.70 -19.93
C MET A 146 1.51 -3.88 -21.14
N THR A 147 1.54 -5.10 -21.69
CA THR A 147 0.64 -5.58 -22.73
C THR A 147 0.04 -6.91 -22.28
N PRO A 148 -1.05 -7.39 -22.89
CA PRO A 148 -1.64 -8.68 -22.53
C PRO A 148 -0.62 -9.83 -22.59
N GLU A 149 0.27 -9.85 -23.59
CA GLU A 149 1.29 -10.89 -23.74
C GLU A 149 2.33 -10.83 -22.62
N LYS A 150 2.84 -9.63 -22.31
CA LYS A 150 3.78 -9.43 -21.21
C LYS A 150 3.16 -9.82 -19.87
N ALA A 151 1.88 -9.50 -19.67
CA ALA A 151 1.15 -9.81 -18.44
C ALA A 151 1.02 -11.33 -18.23
N LYS A 152 0.64 -12.06 -19.27
CA LYS A 152 0.56 -13.54 -19.24
C LYS A 152 1.94 -14.15 -18.99
N GLN A 153 2.96 -13.69 -19.70
CA GLN A 153 4.33 -14.16 -19.52
C GLN A 153 4.83 -13.91 -18.08
N LEU A 154 4.56 -12.73 -17.53
CA LEU A 154 4.88 -12.37 -16.14
C LEU A 154 4.25 -13.37 -15.16
N VAL A 155 2.95 -13.64 -15.28
CA VAL A 155 2.27 -14.60 -14.40
C VAL A 155 2.81 -16.02 -14.58
N ASP A 156 3.07 -16.47 -15.80
CA ASP A 156 3.66 -17.78 -16.07
C ASP A 156 5.07 -17.92 -15.50
N ASP A 157 5.87 -16.84 -15.55
CA ASP A 157 7.21 -16.77 -14.95
C ASP A 157 7.15 -16.90 -13.43
N LEU A 158 6.25 -16.16 -12.78
CA LEU A 158 6.05 -16.23 -11.33
C LEU A 158 5.60 -17.63 -10.88
N ARG A 159 4.63 -18.22 -11.59
CA ARG A 159 4.13 -19.57 -11.28
C ARG A 159 5.18 -20.66 -11.48
N ALA A 160 6.06 -20.48 -12.47
CA ALA A 160 7.19 -21.38 -12.72
C ALA A 160 8.40 -21.13 -11.81
N GLY A 161 8.36 -20.12 -10.92
CA GLY A 161 9.48 -19.76 -10.04
C GLY A 161 10.69 -19.19 -10.78
N ARG A 162 10.49 -18.62 -11.98
CA ARG A 162 11.55 -17.93 -12.71
C ARG A 162 11.85 -16.59 -12.04
N LYS A 163 13.10 -16.14 -12.15
CA LYS A 163 13.50 -14.82 -11.63
C LYS A 163 12.80 -13.74 -12.46
N VAL A 164 11.91 -12.99 -11.81
CA VAL A 164 11.24 -11.81 -12.34
C VAL A 164 11.77 -10.58 -11.60
N LEU A 165 11.97 -9.48 -12.31
CA LEU A 165 12.39 -8.20 -11.75
C LEU A 165 11.37 -7.11 -12.09
N PRO A 166 11.14 -6.15 -11.18
CA PRO A 166 10.29 -5.00 -11.48
C PRO A 166 10.95 -4.07 -12.48
N THR A 167 10.14 -3.26 -13.16
CA THR A 167 10.65 -2.37 -14.22
C THR A 167 11.53 -1.25 -13.66
N ARG A 168 11.19 -0.73 -12.48
CA ARG A 168 11.90 0.40 -11.85
C ARG A 168 12.09 0.26 -10.34
N GLY A 169 12.17 -0.98 -9.85
CA GLY A 169 12.37 -1.31 -8.44
C GLY A 169 13.72 -1.96 -8.14
N PRO A 170 13.87 -2.61 -6.97
CA PRO A 170 15.07 -3.33 -6.58
C PRO A 170 15.39 -4.53 -7.48
N GLU A 171 16.62 -5.03 -7.42
CA GLU A 171 17.04 -6.24 -8.15
C GLU A 171 16.50 -7.56 -7.52
N HIS A 172 15.36 -7.46 -6.86
CA HIS A 172 14.67 -8.53 -6.18
C HIS A 172 13.18 -8.23 -6.12
N LEU A 173 12.36 -9.22 -6.46
CA LEU A 173 10.92 -9.15 -6.26
C LEU A 173 10.56 -9.83 -4.93
N ALA A 174 10.08 -9.06 -3.96
CA ALA A 174 9.64 -9.57 -2.68
C ALA A 174 8.37 -10.44 -2.83
N THR A 175 8.23 -11.44 -1.97
CA THR A 175 6.97 -12.16 -1.77
C THR A 175 5.93 -11.28 -1.06
N TRP A 176 4.66 -11.67 -1.08
CA TRP A 176 3.58 -10.92 -0.42
C TRP A 176 3.83 -10.72 1.09
N LYS A 177 4.38 -11.75 1.74
CA LYS A 177 4.74 -11.71 3.17
C LYS A 177 5.92 -10.77 3.43
N GLU A 178 6.95 -10.80 2.59
CA GLU A 178 8.11 -9.90 2.70
C GLU A 178 7.71 -8.44 2.44
N ALA A 179 6.91 -8.16 1.40
CA ALA A 179 6.39 -6.83 1.12
C ALA A 179 5.52 -6.32 2.28
N SER A 180 4.66 -7.17 2.85
CA SER A 180 3.88 -6.84 4.04
C SER A 180 4.77 -6.53 5.26
N ARG A 181 5.92 -7.20 5.39
CA ARG A 181 6.89 -6.89 6.46
C ARG A 181 7.53 -5.52 6.28
N VAL A 182 7.85 -5.13 5.04
CA VAL A 182 8.34 -3.78 4.73
C VAL A 182 7.28 -2.73 5.05
N LEU A 183 6.01 -2.97 4.70
CA LEU A 183 4.88 -2.07 4.99
C LEU A 183 4.55 -1.98 6.49
N ALA A 184 4.83 -3.02 7.27
CA ALA A 184 4.80 -2.95 8.73
C ALA A 184 5.91 -2.04 9.32
N GLY A 185 6.80 -1.55 8.46
CA GLY A 185 7.88 -0.63 8.79
C GLY A 185 9.17 -1.33 9.22
N PHE A 186 9.42 -2.55 8.72
CA PHE A 186 10.71 -3.24 8.86
C PHE A 186 11.43 -3.21 7.51
N PRO A 187 12.33 -2.23 7.27
CA PRO A 187 12.96 -2.06 5.97
C PRO A 187 13.82 -3.26 5.60
N ASP A 188 13.80 -3.63 4.32
CA ASP A 188 14.64 -4.68 3.74
C ASP A 188 15.99 -4.17 3.23
N GLY A 189 16.23 -2.85 3.36
CA GLY A 189 17.45 -2.18 2.93
C GLY A 189 17.48 -1.76 1.46
N ARG A 190 16.40 -1.98 0.70
CA ARG A 190 16.38 -1.80 -0.76
C ARG A 190 15.68 -0.55 -1.28
N ALA A 191 15.19 0.30 -0.36
CA ALA A 191 14.40 1.50 -0.71
C ALA A 191 15.08 2.49 -1.68
N ASN A 192 16.42 2.45 -1.80
CA ASN A 192 17.19 3.33 -2.68
C ASN A 192 17.64 2.65 -3.99
N GLU A 193 17.23 1.39 -4.23
CA GLU A 193 17.49 0.71 -5.49
C GLU A 193 16.48 1.15 -6.57
N GLY A 194 16.76 0.78 -7.83
CA GLY A 194 15.88 1.08 -8.95
C GLY A 194 15.94 2.53 -9.45
N VAL A 195 15.08 2.83 -10.42
CA VAL A 195 15.01 4.14 -11.08
C VAL A 195 13.90 4.96 -10.43
N GLN A 196 14.27 6.03 -9.73
CA GLN A 196 13.33 6.86 -8.99
C GLN A 196 12.41 7.71 -9.89
N ALA A 197 12.93 8.16 -11.04
CA ALA A 197 12.17 8.90 -12.05
C ALA A 197 12.65 8.48 -13.44
N GLY A 198 11.74 7.92 -14.25
CA GLY A 198 12.03 7.54 -15.63
C GLY A 198 12.00 8.74 -16.60
N PRO A 199 12.45 8.54 -17.85
CA PRO A 199 12.45 9.58 -18.89
C PRO A 199 11.08 10.26 -19.09
N GLU A 200 10.01 9.48 -19.02
CA GLU A 200 8.62 9.91 -19.18
C GLU A 200 8.24 10.96 -18.14
N SER A 201 8.52 10.69 -16.86
CA SER A 201 8.30 11.63 -15.76
C SER A 201 9.23 12.85 -15.81
N LEU A 202 10.42 12.70 -16.38
CA LEU A 202 11.41 13.79 -16.50
C LEU A 202 11.20 14.68 -17.72
N ARG A 203 10.30 14.32 -18.64
CA ARG A 203 10.16 15.00 -19.93
C ARG A 203 9.84 16.49 -19.79
N GLY A 204 9.01 16.86 -18.82
CA GLY A 204 8.69 18.26 -18.55
C GLY A 204 9.90 19.07 -18.07
N LEU A 205 10.76 18.46 -17.24
CA LEU A 205 11.99 19.09 -16.73
C LEU A 205 13.02 19.31 -17.85
N GLU A 206 13.20 18.32 -18.72
CA GLU A 206 14.08 18.43 -19.88
C GLU A 206 13.66 19.59 -20.79
N LEU A 207 12.38 19.63 -21.18
CA LEU A 207 11.83 20.71 -22.01
C LEU A 207 11.97 22.09 -21.36
N ALA A 208 11.79 22.18 -20.03
CA ALA A 208 11.99 23.43 -19.31
C ALA A 208 13.44 23.90 -19.39
N ARG A 209 14.41 23.01 -19.23
CA ARG A 209 15.85 23.33 -19.34
C ARG A 209 16.22 23.74 -20.76
N GLU A 210 15.79 23.00 -21.77
CA GLU A 210 16.02 23.29 -23.19
C GLU A 210 15.51 24.70 -23.57
N ARG A 211 14.39 25.12 -22.99
CA ARG A 211 13.73 26.39 -23.31
C ARG A 211 14.10 27.52 -22.35
N GLY A 212 14.97 27.27 -21.36
CA GLY A 212 15.32 28.25 -20.34
C GLY A 212 14.12 28.68 -19.47
N TRP A 213 13.12 27.82 -19.32
CA TRP A 213 11.94 28.11 -18.49
C TRP A 213 12.30 28.01 -17.01
N THR A 214 11.88 29.01 -16.24
CA THR A 214 12.01 29.05 -14.79
C THR A 214 10.64 29.30 -14.17
N ALA A 215 10.35 28.68 -13.03
CA ALA A 215 9.16 29.02 -12.26
C ALA A 215 9.15 30.53 -11.94
N PRO A 216 7.99 31.21 -12.00
CA PRO A 216 7.86 32.57 -11.50
C PRO A 216 8.35 32.66 -10.05
N ARG A 217 8.93 33.79 -9.66
CA ARG A 217 9.26 34.02 -8.25
C ARG A 217 7.97 33.98 -7.44
N SER A 218 7.97 33.30 -6.29
CA SER A 218 6.87 33.37 -5.35
C SER A 218 6.97 34.69 -4.58
N ASP A 219 6.47 35.77 -5.16
CA ASP A 219 6.26 37.07 -4.54
C ASP A 219 4.99 37.12 -3.68
N VAL A 220 4.47 35.96 -3.29
CA VAL A 220 3.39 35.83 -2.31
C VAL A 220 4.02 35.32 -1.02
N ASP A 221 3.89 36.10 0.06
CA ASP A 221 4.13 35.67 1.45
C ASP A 221 3.25 34.47 1.76
N ARG A 222 3.64 33.27 1.29
CA ARG A 222 3.07 32.03 1.78
C ARG A 222 3.60 31.91 3.20
N GLU A 223 2.72 32.15 4.17
CA GLU A 223 2.94 31.77 5.56
C GLU A 223 3.59 30.38 5.55
N ARG A 224 4.76 30.27 6.17
CA ARG A 224 5.43 28.98 6.33
C ARG A 224 4.40 28.04 6.97
N PRO A 225 4.22 26.81 6.45
CA PRO A 225 3.34 25.85 7.11
C PRO A 225 3.74 25.75 8.58
N ASP A 226 2.76 25.77 9.47
CA ASP A 226 2.97 25.68 10.91
C ASP A 226 3.93 24.53 11.24
N GLU A 227 4.81 24.77 12.21
CA GLU A 227 5.74 23.78 12.73
C GLU A 227 4.98 22.49 13.15
N PRO A 228 5.53 21.28 12.94
CA PRO A 228 4.83 20.04 13.24
C PRO A 228 4.28 20.00 14.68
N VAL A 229 3.04 19.52 14.84
CA VAL A 229 2.40 19.35 16.15
C VAL A 229 3.22 18.38 17.00
N ARG A 230 3.66 18.82 18.18
CA ARG A 230 4.42 18.01 19.13
C ARG A 230 3.51 17.01 19.86
N PRO A 231 4.02 15.83 20.27
CA PRO A 231 3.23 14.81 20.97
C PRO A 231 2.42 15.33 22.16
N GLU A 232 2.98 16.28 22.92
CA GLU A 232 2.36 16.85 24.12
C GLU A 232 1.16 17.76 23.80
N GLN A 233 1.03 18.16 22.53
CA GLN A 233 -0.03 19.05 22.05
C GLN A 233 -1.27 18.29 21.55
N ILE A 234 -1.23 16.95 21.51
CA ILE A 234 -2.34 16.13 21.05
C ILE A 234 -3.24 15.76 22.24
N ALA A 235 -4.26 16.58 22.53
CA ALA A 235 -5.23 16.31 23.59
C ALA A 235 -6.03 15.02 23.31
N GLU A 236 -6.20 14.15 24.31
CA GLU A 236 -7.03 12.95 24.20
C GLU A 236 -8.50 13.36 23.98
N PRO A 237 -9.14 13.01 22.84
CA PRO A 237 -10.58 13.09 22.79
C PRO A 237 -11.16 12.03 23.75
N PRO A 238 -12.24 12.33 24.47
CA PRO A 238 -12.90 11.34 25.31
C PRO A 238 -13.36 10.17 24.43
N HIS A 239 -12.79 9.00 24.69
CA HIS A 239 -13.11 7.75 23.99
C HIS A 239 -14.35 7.13 24.62
N GLU A 240 -15.48 7.82 24.48
CA GLU A 240 -16.80 7.24 24.72
C GLU A 240 -17.52 7.08 23.37
N PRO A 241 -17.87 5.85 22.96
CA PRO A 241 -18.66 5.61 21.76
C PRO A 241 -19.95 6.46 21.78
N GLY A 242 -20.13 7.31 20.78
CA GLY A 242 -21.35 8.11 20.60
C GLY A 242 -21.35 9.51 21.23
N LYS A 243 -20.26 9.97 21.85
CA LYS A 243 -20.15 11.37 22.28
C LYS A 243 -19.32 12.21 21.29
N PRO A 244 -19.79 13.43 20.92
CA PRO A 244 -19.00 14.33 20.09
C PRO A 244 -17.73 14.78 20.82
N VAL A 245 -16.63 14.88 20.08
CA VAL A 245 -15.34 15.33 20.59
C VAL A 245 -15.45 16.80 21.03
N PRO A 246 -15.13 17.14 22.29
CA PRO A 246 -15.07 18.54 22.72
C PRO A 246 -13.76 19.16 22.22
N GLY A 247 -13.89 20.25 21.45
CA GLY A 247 -12.78 21.09 21.04
C GLY A 247 -13.29 22.17 20.08
N GLU A 248 -12.96 23.43 20.35
CA GLU A 248 -13.14 24.48 19.34
C GLU A 248 -12.26 24.11 18.15
N ALA A 249 -12.90 23.81 17.02
CA ALA A 249 -12.20 23.68 15.76
C ALA A 249 -11.48 25.01 15.51
N LYS A 250 -10.15 25.01 15.56
CA LYS A 250 -9.38 26.14 15.01
C LYS A 250 -9.85 26.29 13.56
N PRO A 251 -10.27 27.49 13.13
CA PRO A 251 -10.74 27.69 11.78
C PRO A 251 -9.56 27.51 10.81
N GLY A 252 -9.41 26.28 10.31
CA GLY A 252 -8.66 26.02 9.09
C GLY A 252 -9.46 26.62 7.94
N SER A 253 -8.83 27.51 7.18
CA SER A 253 -9.43 28.21 6.06
C SER A 253 -9.84 27.26 4.93
N GLN A 254 -11.00 26.64 5.07
CA GLN A 254 -11.77 26.07 3.97
C GLN A 254 -13.23 26.48 4.12
N GLU A 255 -13.49 27.80 4.13
CA GLU A 255 -14.82 28.30 3.73
C GLU A 255 -14.96 28.21 2.20
N GLY A 256 -14.96 26.99 1.68
CA GLY A 256 -15.54 26.71 0.38
C GLY A 256 -17.05 26.69 0.53
N ARG A 257 -17.72 27.83 0.33
CA ARG A 257 -19.18 27.83 0.13
C ARG A 257 -19.45 27.13 -1.19
N ASN A 258 -19.90 25.88 -1.14
CA ASN A 258 -20.59 25.28 -2.26
C ASN A 258 -21.88 26.09 -2.50
N LYS A 259 -21.87 26.89 -3.56
CA LYS A 259 -23.08 27.40 -4.20
C LYS A 259 -23.54 26.40 -5.24
#